data_AF-A0A9P5WWP6-F1
#
_entry.id   AF-A0A9P5WWP6-F1
#
_cell.length_a   1.000
_cell.length_b   1.000
_cell.length_c   1.000
_cell.angle_alpha   90.00
_cell.angle_beta   90.00
_cell.angle_gamma   90.00
#
_symmetry.space_group_name_H-M   'P 1'
#
loop_
_entity.id
_entity.type
_entity.pdbx_description
1 polymer ?
#
loop_
_entity_poly.entity_id
_entity_poly.type
_entity_poly.pdbx_seq_one_letter_code
_entity_poly.pdbx_strand_id
1 'polypeptide(L)'
;MLKVVEAEKQGLKTLLEASIPAAAYDSSEHPRHCHPGTRYRYIDQIVDWGLNNSNHRHRIFWLKGPAGVGKSAIARSCAEVFAAQGKLAAAFFFSYPNQRDDPQRLFTTISY
;
A
#
# COMPACT_ATOMS: atom_id res chain seq x y z
N MET A 1 -18.74 -31.08 7.67
CA MET A 1 -17.36 -30.63 7.93
C MET A 1 -16.53 -30.56 6.65
N LEU A 2 -16.34 -31.64 5.88
CA LEU A 2 -15.55 -31.64 4.63
C LEU A 2 -16.03 -30.63 3.56
N LYS A 3 -17.35 -30.52 3.34
CA LYS A 3 -17.93 -29.58 2.37
C LYS A 3 -17.69 -28.09 2.70
N VAL A 4 -17.55 -27.76 3.98
CA VAL A 4 -17.32 -26.37 4.43
C VAL A 4 -15.88 -25.96 4.11
N VAL A 5 -14.92 -26.84 4.43
CA VAL A 5 -13.50 -26.63 4.12
C VAL A 5 -13.25 -26.50 2.61
N GLU A 6 -13.99 -27.25 1.80
CA GLU A 6 -13.85 -27.20 0.34
C GLU A 6 -14.43 -25.90 -0.27
N ALA A 7 -15.56 -25.43 0.27
CA ALA A 7 -16.12 -24.12 -0.09
C ALA A 7 -15.21 -22.96 0.33
N GLU A 8 -14.57 -23.03 1.51
CA GLU A 8 -13.59 -22.04 1.97
C GLU A 8 -12.36 -21.98 1.06
N LYS A 9 -11.82 -23.14 0.67
CA LYS A 9 -10.70 -23.21 -0.29
C LYS A 9 -11.07 -22.58 -1.64
N GLN A 10 -12.29 -22.83 -2.11
CA GLN A 10 -12.77 -22.24 -3.36
C GLN A 10 -12.90 -20.72 -3.25
N GLY A 11 -13.44 -20.20 -2.14
CA GLY A 11 -13.56 -18.76 -1.90
C GLY A 11 -12.21 -18.05 -1.86
N LEU A 12 -11.24 -18.60 -1.12
CA LEU A 12 -9.88 -18.05 -1.05
C LEU A 12 -9.17 -18.07 -2.42
N LYS A 13 -9.37 -19.13 -3.21
CA LYS A 13 -8.83 -19.21 -4.57
C LYS A 13 -9.41 -18.11 -5.46
N THR A 14 -10.72 -17.91 -5.43
CA THR A 14 -11.38 -16.84 -6.18
C THR A 14 -10.89 -15.46 -5.75
N LEU A 15 -10.66 -15.24 -4.45
CA LEU A 15 -10.09 -13.98 -3.96
C LEU A 15 -8.68 -13.75 -4.51
N LEU A 16 -7.82 -14.78 -4.48
CA LEU A 16 -6.46 -14.71 -4.99
C LEU A 16 -6.43 -14.43 -6.49
N GLU A 17 -7.26 -15.11 -7.28
CA GLU A 17 -7.41 -14.86 -8.73
C GLU A 17 -7.94 -13.44 -9.03
N ALA A 18 -8.70 -12.88 -8.10
CA ALA A 18 -9.22 -11.52 -8.15
C ALA A 18 -8.22 -10.47 -7.63
N SER A 19 -7.08 -10.85 -7.08
CA SER A 19 -6.09 -9.94 -6.47
C SER A 19 -4.93 -9.59 -7.41
N ILE A 20 -4.11 -8.60 -7.03
CA ILE A 20 -2.79 -8.32 -7.63
C ILE A 20 -1.76 -8.37 -6.50
N PRO A 21 -1.23 -9.57 -6.14
CA PRO A 21 -0.30 -9.70 -5.02
C PRO A 21 0.95 -8.82 -5.16
N ALA A 22 1.41 -8.60 -6.40
CA ALA A 22 2.53 -7.72 -6.72
C ALA A 22 2.28 -6.23 -6.41
N ALA A 23 1.04 -5.83 -6.13
CA ALA A 23 0.65 -4.46 -5.81
C ALA A 23 0.51 -4.21 -4.31
N ALA A 24 0.63 -5.25 -3.47
CA ALA A 24 0.53 -5.16 -2.01
C ALA A 24 1.65 -4.26 -1.42
N TYR A 25 1.98 -4.40 -0.15
CA TYR A 25 3.10 -3.66 0.45
C TYR A 25 4.33 -4.54 0.70
N ASP A 26 4.11 -5.83 0.92
CA ASP A 26 5.09 -6.85 1.30
C ASP A 26 5.60 -7.74 0.15
N SER A 27 4.96 -7.73 -1.03
CA SER A 27 5.51 -8.28 -2.27
C SER A 27 6.93 -7.79 -2.60
N SER A 28 7.68 -8.65 -3.29
CA SER A 28 9.03 -8.39 -3.76
C SER A 28 9.11 -7.37 -4.90
N GLU A 29 7.99 -7.03 -5.54
CA GLU A 29 7.98 -6.22 -6.78
C GLU A 29 7.58 -4.74 -6.58
N HIS A 30 7.70 -4.24 -5.36
CA HIS A 30 7.28 -2.87 -5.03
C HIS A 30 8.29 -1.78 -5.42
N PRO A 31 7.86 -0.51 -5.57
CA PRO A 31 8.74 0.62 -5.92
C PRO A 31 9.93 0.71 -4.97
N ARG A 32 11.13 1.14 -5.37
CA ARG A 32 12.24 1.30 -4.40
C ARG A 32 11.89 2.31 -3.31
N HIS A 33 12.25 2.05 -2.04
CA HIS A 33 12.14 3.03 -0.95
C HIS A 33 13.23 4.12 -1.06
N CYS A 34 13.12 5.15 -0.23
CA CYS A 34 14.14 6.20 -0.15
C CYS A 34 15.42 5.66 0.50
N HIS A 35 16.58 6.09 0.02
CA HIS A 35 17.84 5.76 0.69
C HIS A 35 17.82 6.27 2.14
N PRO A 36 18.41 5.52 3.09
CA PRO A 36 18.46 5.92 4.50
C PRO A 36 19.00 7.35 4.68
N GLY A 37 18.38 8.12 5.57
CA GLY A 37 18.77 9.51 5.83
C GLY A 37 18.36 10.53 4.76
N THR A 38 17.71 10.11 3.67
CA THR A 38 17.20 11.02 2.63
C THR A 38 15.71 11.27 2.78
N ARG A 39 15.23 12.42 2.29
CA ARG A 39 13.79 12.77 2.22
C ARG A 39 13.03 12.72 3.55
N TYR A 40 13.73 12.64 4.68
CA TYR A 40 13.16 12.55 6.04
C TYR A 40 12.09 13.62 6.28
N ARG A 41 12.33 14.88 5.89
CA ARG A 41 11.35 15.97 6.04
C ARG A 41 9.97 15.66 5.43
N TYR A 42 9.94 15.03 4.26
CA TYR A 42 8.68 14.66 3.61
C TYR A 42 8.05 13.42 4.26
N ILE A 43 8.87 12.45 4.63
CA ILE A 43 8.41 11.22 5.30
C ILE A 43 7.80 11.59 6.65
N ASP A 44 8.51 12.35 7.48
CA ASP A 44 8.07 12.80 8.79
C ASP A 44 6.75 13.57 8.69
N GLN A 45 6.63 14.49 7.73
CA GLN A 45 5.40 15.25 7.50
C GLN A 45 4.19 14.35 7.16
N ILE A 46 4.39 13.34 6.30
CA ILE A 46 3.32 12.42 5.88
C ILE A 46 2.95 11.47 7.02
N VAL A 47 3.95 10.97 7.74
CA VAL A 47 3.75 10.09 8.89
C VAL A 47 3.01 10.83 10.01
N ASP A 48 3.46 12.04 10.35
CA ASP A 48 2.79 12.90 11.32
C ASP A 48 1.33 13.17 10.94
N TRP A 49 1.09 13.55 9.68
CA TRP A 49 -0.27 13.72 9.15
C TRP A 49 -1.13 12.45 9.28
N GLY A 50 -0.56 11.27 9.01
CA GLY A 50 -1.29 10.00 9.05
C GLY A 50 -1.57 9.50 10.47
N LEU A 51 -0.72 9.83 11.44
CA LEU A 51 -0.85 9.41 12.85
C LEU A 51 -1.69 10.40 13.68
N ASN A 52 -1.61 11.69 13.39
CA ASN A 52 -2.26 12.74 14.18
C ASN A 52 -3.72 12.94 13.77
N ASN A 53 -4.54 11.94 14.06
CA ASN A 53 -5.95 11.87 13.64
C ASN A 53 -6.88 12.85 14.38
N SER A 54 -6.40 13.57 15.41
CA SER A 54 -7.26 14.33 16.32
C SER A 54 -7.83 15.63 15.75
N ASN A 55 -7.25 16.20 14.68
CA ASN A 55 -7.67 17.50 14.14
C ASN A 55 -7.66 17.63 12.61
N HIS A 56 -7.34 16.58 11.85
CA HIS A 56 -7.25 16.67 10.39
C HIS A 56 -8.60 16.43 9.71
N ARG A 57 -9.15 17.47 9.08
CA ARG A 57 -10.32 17.35 8.19
C ARG A 57 -10.03 16.59 6.90
N HIS A 58 -8.76 16.42 6.54
CA HIS A 58 -8.34 15.85 5.26
C HIS A 58 -7.89 14.40 5.42
N ARG A 59 -8.57 13.48 4.73
CA ARG A 59 -8.28 12.03 4.72
C ARG A 59 -7.36 11.58 3.58
N ILE A 60 -6.94 12.53 2.73
CA ILE A 60 -6.08 12.28 1.57
C ILE A 60 -4.88 13.24 1.65
N PHE A 61 -3.68 12.69 1.57
CA PHE A 61 -2.45 13.46 1.42
C PHE A 61 -2.04 13.53 -0.04
N TRP A 62 -1.88 14.73 -0.58
CA TRP A 62 -1.41 14.94 -1.95
C TRP A 62 0.08 15.29 -1.97
N LEU A 63 0.93 14.36 -2.39
CA LEU A 63 2.35 14.61 -2.64
C LEU A 63 2.58 15.04 -4.10
N LYS A 64 2.74 16.34 -4.35
CA LYS A 64 2.98 16.91 -5.70
C LYS A 64 4.47 17.09 -5.97
N GLY A 65 4.89 16.85 -7.22
CA GLY A 65 6.25 17.16 -7.67
C GLY A 65 6.52 16.62 -9.08
N PRO A 66 7.64 17.02 -9.71
CA PRO A 66 8.00 16.59 -11.07
C PRO A 66 8.11 15.07 -11.22
N ALA A 67 8.02 14.56 -12.45
CA ALA A 67 8.29 13.14 -12.72
C ALA A 67 9.74 12.77 -12.33
N GLY A 68 9.97 11.53 -11.92
CA GLY A 68 11.32 11.04 -11.57
C GLY A 68 11.87 11.47 -10.20
N VAL A 69 11.27 12.42 -9.48
CA VAL A 69 11.81 12.92 -8.20
C VAL A 69 11.66 11.96 -7.00
N GLY A 70 11.17 10.74 -7.22
CA GLY A 70 11.06 9.72 -6.17
C GLY A 70 9.79 9.80 -5.30
N LYS A 71 8.68 10.31 -5.81
CA LYS A 71 7.41 10.39 -5.04
C LYS A 71 6.91 9.01 -4.58
N SER A 72 6.95 8.01 -5.46
CA SER A 72 6.58 6.63 -5.12
C SER A 72 7.52 6.02 -4.07
N ALA A 73 8.79 6.42 -4.08
CA ALA A 73 9.76 6.00 -3.06
C ALA A 73 9.44 6.60 -1.67
N ILE A 74 9.02 7.87 -1.63
CA ILE A 74 8.53 8.51 -0.40
C ILE A 74 7.29 7.78 0.12
N ALA A 75 6.30 7.51 -0.75
CA ALA A 75 5.08 6.80 -0.37
C ALA A 75 5.40 5.40 0.22
N ARG A 76 6.31 4.65 -0.39
CA ARG A 76 6.77 3.36 0.17
C ARG A 76 7.45 3.53 1.53
N SER A 77 8.36 4.50 1.65
CA SER A 77 9.07 4.72 2.92
C SER A 77 8.09 5.09 4.05
N CYS A 78 7.04 5.85 3.74
CA CYS A 78 5.97 6.14 4.70
C CYS A 78 5.21 4.88 5.10
N ALA A 79 4.85 4.01 4.13
CA ALA A 79 4.22 2.73 4.42
C ALA A 79 5.12 1.83 5.29
N GLU A 80 6.44 1.82 5.05
CA GLU A 80 7.43 1.15 5.89
C GLU A 80 7.42 1.66 7.33
N VAL A 81 7.35 2.98 7.54
CA VAL A 81 7.24 3.57 8.88
C VAL A 81 5.91 3.19 9.54
N PHE A 82 4.78 3.28 8.84
CA PHE A 82 3.48 2.88 9.40
C PHE A 82 3.44 1.39 9.76
N ALA A 83 4.02 0.52 8.94
CA ALA A 83 4.12 -0.91 9.21
C ALA A 83 4.97 -1.19 10.45
N ALA A 84 6.14 -0.56 10.56
CA ALA A 84 7.04 -0.70 11.70
C ALA A 84 6.39 -0.24 13.03
N GLN A 85 5.46 0.71 12.97
CA GLN A 85 4.70 1.19 14.13
C GLN A 85 3.40 0.40 14.40
N GLY A 86 3.09 -0.62 13.60
CA GLY A 86 1.83 -1.38 13.72
C GLY A 86 0.59 -0.55 13.41
N LYS A 87 0.72 0.47 12.54
CA LYS A 87 -0.34 1.41 12.15
C LYS A 87 -0.77 1.27 10.69
N LEU A 88 -0.07 0.46 9.89
CA LEU A 88 -0.47 0.17 8.52
C LEU A 88 -1.52 -0.95 8.51
N ALA A 89 -2.77 -0.62 8.15
CA ALA A 89 -3.80 -1.64 7.96
C ALA A 89 -3.60 -2.40 6.64
N ALA A 90 -3.38 -1.67 5.55
CA ALA A 90 -3.03 -2.21 4.24
C ALA A 90 -2.40 -1.11 3.38
N ALA A 91 -1.71 -1.50 2.31
CA ALA A 91 -1.24 -0.59 1.28
C ALA A 91 -1.29 -1.26 -0.09
N PHE A 92 -1.60 -0.44 -1.10
CA PHE A 92 -1.68 -0.84 -2.50
C PHE A 92 -0.98 0.21 -3.37
N PHE A 93 -0.04 -0.23 -4.22
CA PHE A 93 0.73 0.65 -5.10
C PHE A 93 0.28 0.53 -6.55
N PHE A 94 -0.52 1.51 -6.99
CA PHE A 94 -0.94 1.61 -8.38
C PHE A 94 0.25 1.85 -9.33
N SER A 95 0.29 1.13 -10.45
CA SER A 95 1.37 1.24 -11.44
C SER A 95 0.92 0.84 -12.84
N TYR A 96 0.74 1.83 -13.73
CA TYR A 96 0.39 1.59 -15.13
C TYR A 96 1.44 0.75 -15.89
N PRO A 97 2.76 1.01 -15.80
CA PRO A 97 3.76 0.22 -16.53
C PRO A 97 3.82 -1.24 -16.09
N ASN A 98 3.36 -1.56 -14.87
CA ASN A 98 3.39 -2.90 -14.30
C ASN A 98 2.01 -3.57 -14.26
N GLN A 99 1.01 -3.02 -14.97
CA GLN A 99 -0.37 -3.56 -15.01
C GLN A 99 -1.03 -3.68 -13.63
N ARG A 100 -0.74 -2.71 -12.75
CA ARG A 100 -1.32 -2.59 -11.40
C ARG A 100 -2.23 -1.36 -11.33
N ASP A 101 -3.05 -1.17 -12.34
CA ASP A 101 -3.84 0.05 -12.57
C ASP A 101 -5.35 -0.20 -12.56
N ASP A 102 -5.79 -1.45 -12.35
CA ASP A 102 -7.20 -1.79 -12.17
C ASP A 102 -7.67 -1.49 -10.73
N PRO A 103 -8.50 -0.45 -10.51
CA PRO A 103 -9.00 -0.11 -9.18
C PRO A 103 -9.94 -1.16 -8.59
N GLN A 104 -10.56 -2.02 -9.42
CA GLN A 104 -11.44 -3.09 -8.91
C GLN A 104 -10.68 -4.16 -8.13
N ARG A 105 -9.36 -4.25 -8.36
CA ARG A 105 -8.47 -5.20 -7.71
C ARG A 105 -7.94 -4.72 -6.36
N LEU A 106 -8.16 -3.46 -5.98
CA LEU A 106 -7.63 -2.91 -4.73
C LEU A 106 -8.16 -3.67 -3.52
N PHE A 107 -9.48 -3.79 -3.38
CA PHE A 107 -10.10 -4.40 -2.20
C PHE A 107 -9.79 -5.89 -2.09
N THR A 108 -9.81 -6.61 -3.22
CA THR A 108 -9.47 -8.04 -3.24
C THR A 108 -8.00 -8.31 -2.91
N THR A 109 -7.12 -7.36 -3.20
CA THR A 109 -5.69 -7.45 -2.86
C THR A 109 -5.43 -7.20 -1.39
N ILE A 110 -6.12 -6.24 -0.77
CA ILE A 110 -5.90 -5.89 0.65
C ILE A 110 -6.73 -6.72 1.64
N SER A 111 -7.64 -7.58 1.16
CA SER A 111 -8.47 -8.45 2.00
C SER A 111 -7.92 -9.87 2.15
N TYR A 112 -6.85 -10.21 1.43
CA TYR A 112 -6.09 -11.44 1.62
C TYR A 112 -5.25 -11.34 2.89
#